data_AF-W0FHQ9-F1
#
_entry.id   AF-W0FHQ9-F1
#
_cell.length_a   1.000
_cell.length_b   1.000
_cell.length_c   1.000
_cell.angle_alpha   90.00
_cell.angle_beta   90.00
_cell.angle_gamma   90.00
#
_symmetry.space_group_name_H-M   'P 1'
#
loop_
_entity.id
_entity.type
_entity.pdbx_description
1 polymer ?
#
loop_
_entity_poly.entity_id
_entity_poly.type
_entity_poly.pdbx_seq_one_letter_code
_entity_poly.pdbx_strand_id
1 'polypeptide(L)'
;MIVNIGEVATFPNPRADYDQAVKILEEAAEVFAAWQRFDSMTRSIYRDPALRRLLSELADLIMASSNMLRGLDRDPVTTLECEPDALDKDMMLLLLVNSAMVFGAYEELSTALMLERPGRAAEARLVECLLELQADVCDVIASLGIEDFAPHMLACEKRNRWRGRYERD
;
A
#
# COMPACT_ATOMS: atom_id res chain seq x y z
N MET A 1 -17.71 -7.06 -3.13
CA MET A 1 -17.17 -7.76 -1.94
C MET A 1 -16.65 -6.70 -0.99
N ILE A 2 -16.70 -6.87 0.33
CA ILE A 2 -16.10 -5.89 1.25
C ILE A 2 -14.81 -6.47 1.82
N VAL A 3 -13.72 -5.72 1.70
CA VAL A 3 -12.44 -6.03 2.34
C VAL A 3 -12.32 -5.18 3.61
N ASN A 4 -12.22 -5.84 4.76
CA ASN A 4 -11.90 -5.26 6.04
C ASN A 4 -10.39 -5.25 6.25
N ILE A 5 -9.76 -4.09 6.12
CA ILE A 5 -8.33 -3.90 6.40
C ILE A 5 -8.07 -3.89 7.90
N GLY A 6 -9.04 -3.40 8.68
CA GLY A 6 -8.88 -3.12 10.09
C GLY A 6 -8.09 -1.83 10.35
N GLU A 7 -7.79 -1.56 11.62
CA GLU A 7 -6.97 -0.41 11.99
C GLU A 7 -5.52 -0.58 11.50
N VAL A 8 -4.97 0.47 10.89
CA VAL A 8 -3.57 0.50 10.47
C VAL A 8 -2.77 1.26 11.53
N ALA A 9 -1.94 0.54 12.28
CA ALA A 9 -1.02 1.12 13.25
C ALA A 9 0.14 1.83 12.53
N THR A 10 -0.09 3.04 12.03
CA THR A 10 0.96 3.86 11.37
C THR A 10 2.09 4.21 12.33
N PHE A 11 3.26 4.56 11.77
CA PHE A 11 4.44 4.91 12.57
C PHE A 11 4.21 6.16 13.42
N PRO A 12 4.92 6.31 14.55
CA PRO A 12 4.91 7.57 15.28
C PRO A 12 5.46 8.69 14.39
N ASN A 13 4.77 9.83 14.34
CA ASN A 13 5.15 11.00 13.55
C ASN A 13 5.45 10.69 12.06
N PRO A 14 4.52 10.04 11.33
CA PRO A 14 4.76 9.70 9.93
C PRO A 14 4.87 10.98 9.10
N ARG A 15 5.76 10.99 8.11
CA ARG A 15 6.05 12.17 7.28
C ARG A 15 5.67 11.88 5.84
N ALA A 16 5.00 12.84 5.21
CA ALA A 16 4.73 12.81 3.78
C ALA A 16 5.91 13.41 3.02
N ASP A 17 7.01 12.66 2.98
CA ASP A 17 8.28 13.08 2.37
C ASP A 17 8.77 12.12 1.29
N TYR A 18 9.94 12.44 0.75
CA TYR A 18 10.54 11.70 -0.36
C TYR A 18 10.79 10.25 0.00
N ASP A 19 11.30 9.99 1.21
CA ASP A 19 11.61 8.63 1.65
C ASP A 19 10.32 7.80 1.75
N GLN A 20 9.23 8.39 2.26
CA GLN A 20 7.94 7.71 2.31
C GLN A 20 7.33 7.49 0.91
N ALA A 21 7.51 8.43 -0.03
CA ALA A 21 7.07 8.27 -1.41
C ALA A 21 7.86 7.16 -2.14
N VAL A 22 9.18 7.10 -1.97
CA VAL A 22 10.01 6.00 -2.49
C VAL A 22 9.60 4.68 -1.87
N LYS A 23 9.27 4.66 -0.57
CA LYS A 23 8.87 3.43 0.11
C LYS A 23 7.63 2.81 -0.54
N ILE A 24 6.66 3.60 -0.98
CA ILE A 24 5.48 3.10 -1.69
C ILE A 24 5.86 2.39 -3.01
N LEU A 25 6.81 2.95 -3.77
CA LEU A 25 7.35 2.31 -4.98
C LEU A 25 8.04 0.97 -4.66
N GLU A 26 8.86 0.93 -3.61
CA GLU A 26 9.54 -0.28 -3.17
C GLU A 26 8.55 -1.39 -2.82
N GLU A 27 7.55 -1.09 -1.99
CA GLU A 27 6.57 -2.09 -1.56
C GLU A 27 5.71 -2.59 -2.73
N ALA A 28 5.36 -1.72 -3.68
CA ALA A 28 4.65 -2.14 -4.90
C ALA A 28 5.51 -3.08 -5.77
N ALA A 29 6.82 -2.81 -5.88
CA ALA A 29 7.76 -3.71 -6.56
C ALA A 29 7.90 -5.05 -5.83
N GLU A 30 7.90 -5.05 -4.48
CA GLU A 30 7.91 -6.27 -3.68
C GLU A 30 6.63 -7.09 -3.86
N VAL A 31 5.46 -6.46 -3.91
CA VAL A 31 4.17 -7.10 -4.25
C VAL A 31 4.26 -7.79 -5.62
N PHE A 32 4.71 -7.07 -6.65
CA PHE A 32 4.83 -7.63 -8.00
C PHE A 32 5.76 -8.86 -8.02
N ALA A 33 6.93 -8.77 -7.38
CA ALA A 33 7.87 -9.87 -7.28
C ALA A 33 7.32 -11.08 -6.49
N ALA A 34 6.55 -10.83 -5.43
CA ALA A 34 5.89 -11.88 -4.66
C ALA A 34 4.79 -12.57 -5.48
N TRP A 35 4.00 -11.81 -6.24
CA TRP A 35 2.99 -12.36 -7.13
C TRP A 35 3.61 -13.25 -8.22
N GLN A 36 4.71 -12.85 -8.86
CA GLN A 36 5.36 -13.68 -9.88
C GLN A 36 5.75 -15.06 -9.34
N ARG A 37 6.23 -15.11 -8.09
CA ARG A 37 6.55 -16.39 -7.42
C ARG A 37 5.28 -17.20 -7.16
N PHE A 38 4.24 -16.55 -6.65
CA PHE A 38 2.94 -17.18 -6.39
C PHE A 38 2.27 -17.73 -7.66
N ASP A 39 2.33 -17.00 -8.77
CA ASP A 39 1.76 -17.36 -10.07
C ASP A 39 2.51 -18.53 -10.73
N SER A 40 3.84 -18.56 -10.61
CA SER A 40 4.66 -19.66 -11.16
C SER A 40 4.44 -21.03 -10.51
N MET A 41 3.71 -21.10 -9.38
CA MET A 41 3.53 -22.31 -8.59
C MET A 41 2.26 -23.08 -8.98
N THR A 42 2.47 -24.27 -9.54
CA THR A 42 1.38 -25.12 -10.08
C THR A 42 0.69 -26.03 -9.06
N ARG A 43 1.16 -26.14 -7.81
CA ARG A 43 0.52 -26.98 -6.76
C ARG A 43 0.20 -26.19 -5.49
N SER A 44 -0.98 -26.46 -4.93
CA SER A 44 -1.51 -25.81 -3.72
C SER A 44 -0.54 -25.80 -2.52
N ILE A 45 0.18 -26.89 -2.25
CA ILE A 45 1.12 -26.96 -1.11
C ILE A 45 2.36 -26.06 -1.26
N TYR A 46 2.81 -25.81 -2.49
CA TYR A 46 3.94 -24.91 -2.73
C TYR A 46 3.48 -23.45 -2.74
N ARG A 47 2.18 -23.21 -3.02
CA ARG A 47 1.57 -21.90 -3.10
C ARG A 47 1.41 -21.21 -1.75
N ASP A 48 1.25 -21.95 -0.63
CA ASP A 48 1.02 -21.34 0.70
C ASP A 48 2.16 -20.40 1.14
N PRO A 49 3.45 -20.79 1.12
CA PRO A 49 4.55 -19.85 1.42
C PRO A 49 4.58 -18.62 0.51
N ALA A 50 4.29 -18.77 -0.79
CA ALA A 50 4.29 -17.66 -1.73
C ALA A 50 3.08 -16.74 -1.52
N LEU A 51 1.91 -17.31 -1.20
CA LEU A 51 0.71 -16.56 -0.82
C LEU A 51 0.97 -15.74 0.43
N ARG A 52 1.52 -16.35 1.48
CA ARG A 52 1.89 -15.63 2.71
C ARG A 52 2.85 -14.47 2.45
N ARG A 53 3.81 -14.67 1.53
CA ARG A 53 4.71 -13.60 1.11
C ARG A 53 3.94 -12.49 0.40
N LEU A 54 3.11 -12.81 -0.58
CA LEU A 54 2.27 -11.83 -1.29
C LEU A 54 1.39 -11.03 -0.33
N LEU A 55 0.71 -11.69 0.60
CA LEU A 55 -0.12 -11.04 1.62
C LEU A 55 0.71 -10.15 2.56
N SER A 56 1.96 -10.52 2.84
CA SER A 56 2.89 -9.69 3.61
C SER A 56 3.22 -8.39 2.87
N GLU A 57 3.53 -8.47 1.57
CA GLU A 57 3.90 -7.28 0.80
C GLU A 57 2.69 -6.37 0.54
N LEU A 58 1.50 -6.95 0.33
CA LEU A 58 0.27 -6.16 0.22
C LEU A 58 0.01 -5.37 1.52
N ALA A 59 0.24 -5.98 2.68
CA ALA A 59 0.15 -5.30 3.97
C ALA A 59 1.23 -4.22 4.15
N ASP A 60 2.45 -4.46 3.69
CA ASP A 60 3.54 -3.47 3.75
C ASP A 60 3.24 -2.28 2.81
N LEU A 61 2.61 -2.50 1.64
CA LEU A 61 2.15 -1.44 0.73
C LEU A 61 0.99 -0.61 1.32
N ILE A 62 0.00 -1.26 1.98
CA ILE A 62 -1.05 -0.54 2.74
C ILE A 62 -0.41 0.29 3.86
N MET A 63 0.55 -0.26 4.60
CA MET A 63 1.25 0.45 5.66
C MET A 63 2.00 1.68 5.13
N ALA A 64 2.74 1.54 4.02
CA ALA A 64 3.49 2.64 3.41
C ALA A 64 2.56 3.76 2.92
N SER A 65 1.49 3.43 2.20
CA SER A 65 0.49 4.41 1.76
C SER A 65 -0.24 5.07 2.93
N SER A 66 -0.55 4.31 3.98
CA SER A 66 -1.19 4.83 5.20
C SER A 66 -0.30 5.80 5.97
N ASN A 67 1.01 5.52 6.07
CA ASN A 67 1.96 6.45 6.67
C ASN A 67 2.03 7.76 5.87
N MET A 68 1.99 7.69 4.53
CA MET A 68 1.94 8.90 3.69
C MET A 68 0.67 9.72 3.95
N LEU A 69 -0.51 9.07 3.99
CA LEU A 69 -1.78 9.73 4.31
C LEU A 69 -1.74 10.42 5.69
N ARG A 70 -1.24 9.72 6.71
CA ARG A 70 -1.10 10.28 8.05
C ARG A 70 -0.14 11.47 8.10
N GLY A 71 0.94 11.43 7.32
CA GLY A 71 1.86 12.55 7.17
C GLY A 71 1.23 13.78 6.50
N LEU A 72 0.11 13.61 5.79
CA LEU A 72 -0.73 14.66 5.23
C LEU A 72 -1.95 15.01 6.11
N ASP A 73 -1.99 14.52 7.35
CA ASP A 73 -3.14 14.68 8.26
C ASP A 73 -4.44 14.13 7.66
N ARG A 74 -4.37 12.91 7.09
CA ARG A 74 -5.51 12.14 6.59
C ARG A 74 -5.57 10.77 7.24
N ASP A 75 -6.79 10.28 7.45
CA ASP A 75 -7.03 8.93 7.94
C ASP A 75 -6.87 7.91 6.79
N PRO A 76 -6.20 6.76 7.02
CA PRO A 76 -6.18 5.66 6.08
C PRO A 76 -7.53 4.95 6.04
N VAL A 77 -7.81 4.28 4.93
CA VAL A 77 -9.01 3.46 4.79
C VAL A 77 -8.93 2.22 5.70
N THR A 78 -10.06 1.84 6.27
CA THR A 78 -10.17 0.66 7.17
C THR A 78 -11.07 -0.43 6.58
N THR A 79 -11.94 -0.07 5.65
CA THR A 79 -12.81 -0.96 4.88
C THR A 79 -13.03 -0.40 3.48
N LEU A 80 -13.08 -1.26 2.47
CA LEU A 80 -13.36 -0.87 1.10
C LEU A 80 -14.32 -1.86 0.43
N GLU A 81 -15.19 -1.34 -0.43
CA GLU A 81 -15.96 -2.15 -1.37
C GLU A 81 -15.11 -2.40 -2.61
N CYS A 82 -15.03 -3.67 -3.00
CA CYS A 82 -14.11 -4.17 -4.02
C CYS A 82 -14.85 -5.03 -5.04
N GLU A 83 -14.33 -5.02 -6.27
CA GLU A 83 -14.79 -5.85 -7.37
C GLU A 83 -13.70 -6.88 -7.69
N PRO A 84 -13.82 -8.13 -7.19
CA PRO A 84 -12.82 -9.15 -7.46
C PRO A 84 -12.71 -9.42 -8.96
N ASP A 85 -11.50 -9.34 -9.49
CA ASP A 85 -11.19 -9.65 -10.89
C ASP A 85 -10.14 -10.78 -10.99
N ALA A 86 -9.81 -11.19 -12.21
CA ALA A 86 -8.73 -12.13 -12.48
C ALA A 86 -7.40 -11.59 -11.93
N LEU A 87 -6.79 -12.36 -11.03
CA LEU A 87 -5.47 -12.03 -10.48
C LEU A 87 -4.38 -12.35 -11.52
N ASP A 88 -4.23 -11.46 -12.49
CA ASP A 88 -3.29 -11.59 -13.60
C ASP A 88 -2.18 -10.53 -13.55
N LYS A 89 -1.35 -10.52 -14.61
CA LYS A 89 -0.23 -9.59 -14.71
C LYS A 89 -0.69 -8.14 -14.82
N ASP A 90 -1.81 -7.87 -15.47
CA ASP A 90 -2.27 -6.51 -15.74
C ASP A 90 -2.74 -5.85 -14.44
N MET A 91 -3.46 -6.61 -13.60
CA MET A 91 -3.83 -6.18 -12.25
C MET A 91 -2.58 -5.84 -11.39
N MET A 92 -1.52 -6.65 -11.47
CA MET A 92 -0.29 -6.36 -10.73
C MET A 92 0.51 -5.18 -11.30
N LEU A 93 0.51 -5.00 -12.63
CA LEU A 93 1.12 -3.84 -13.26
C LEU A 93 0.40 -2.55 -12.89
N LEU A 94 -0.92 -2.59 -12.68
CA LEU A 94 -1.70 -1.45 -12.22
C LEU A 94 -1.21 -0.93 -10.86
N LEU A 95 -0.89 -1.83 -9.91
CA LEU A 95 -0.29 -1.42 -8.64
C LEU A 95 1.03 -0.66 -8.81
N LEU A 96 1.89 -1.12 -9.74
CA LEU A 96 3.15 -0.41 -10.05
C LEU A 96 2.87 0.97 -10.66
N VAL A 97 1.94 1.04 -11.62
CA VAL A 97 1.56 2.30 -12.27
C VAL A 97 1.01 3.29 -11.24
N ASN A 98 0.08 2.86 -10.39
CA ASN A 98 -0.56 3.74 -9.41
C ASN A 98 0.41 4.14 -8.29
N SER A 99 1.36 3.27 -7.91
CA SER A 99 2.48 3.67 -7.03
C SER A 99 3.38 4.75 -7.66
N ALA A 100 3.61 4.70 -8.98
CA ALA A 100 4.34 5.73 -9.69
C ALA A 100 3.54 7.03 -9.83
N MET A 101 2.22 6.95 -9.98
CA MET A 101 1.34 8.13 -9.95
C MET A 101 1.31 8.80 -8.58
N VAL A 102 1.35 8.04 -7.48
CA VAL A 102 1.56 8.58 -6.13
C VAL A 102 2.89 9.35 -6.06
N PHE A 103 3.98 8.76 -6.55
CA PHE A 103 5.29 9.42 -6.54
C PHE A 103 5.29 10.71 -7.37
N GLY A 104 4.73 10.70 -8.58
CA GLY A 104 4.62 11.90 -9.41
C GLY A 104 3.78 13.00 -8.75
N ALA A 105 2.65 12.65 -8.13
CA ALA A 105 1.83 13.60 -7.37
C ALA A 105 2.58 14.19 -6.16
N TYR A 106 3.42 13.38 -5.49
CA TYR A 106 4.32 13.88 -4.45
C TYR A 106 5.35 14.88 -5.02
N GLU A 107 5.97 14.60 -6.16
CA GLU A 107 6.91 15.54 -6.79
C GLU A 107 6.26 16.87 -7.18
N GLU A 108 5.01 16.84 -7.65
CA GLU A 108 4.22 18.04 -7.92
C GLU A 108 3.98 18.86 -6.63
N LEU A 109 3.58 18.20 -5.54
CA LEU A 109 3.38 18.85 -4.24
C LEU A 109 4.69 19.43 -3.70
N SER A 110 5.77 18.64 -3.71
CA SER A 110 7.10 19.06 -3.27
C SER A 110 7.57 20.28 -4.06
N THR A 111 7.39 20.27 -5.38
CA THR A 111 7.75 21.40 -6.25
C THR A 111 6.92 22.65 -5.94
N ALA A 112 5.61 22.51 -5.72
CA ALA A 112 4.75 23.64 -5.36
C ALA A 112 5.20 24.28 -4.03
N LEU A 113 5.51 23.46 -3.02
CA LEU A 113 5.99 23.93 -1.72
C LEU A 113 7.37 24.60 -1.82
N MET A 114 8.31 24.02 -2.58
CA MET A 114 9.62 24.63 -2.82
C MET A 114 9.54 26.00 -3.53
N LEU A 115 8.54 26.17 -4.40
CA LEU A 115 8.29 27.44 -5.11
C LEU A 115 7.37 28.39 -4.33
N GLU A 116 7.06 28.10 -3.07
CA GLU A 116 6.15 28.89 -2.21
C GLU A 116 4.77 29.13 -2.84
N ARG A 117 4.30 28.17 -3.66
CA ARG A 117 2.97 28.19 -4.28
C ARG A 117 1.94 27.50 -3.40
N PRO A 118 0.63 27.81 -3.56
CA PRO A 118 -0.42 27.07 -2.88
C PRO A 118 -0.39 25.58 -3.24
N GLY A 119 -0.06 24.71 -2.27
CA GLY A 119 0.07 23.26 -2.48
C GLY A 119 -1.26 22.49 -2.47
N ARG A 120 -2.39 23.12 -2.14
CA ARG A 120 -3.67 22.41 -1.88
C ARG A 120 -4.14 21.50 -3.02
N ALA A 121 -4.00 21.93 -4.27
CA ALA A 121 -4.42 21.13 -5.42
C ALA A 121 -3.50 19.91 -5.62
N ALA A 122 -2.19 20.09 -5.46
CA ALA A 122 -1.23 18.99 -5.54
C ALA A 122 -1.36 18.02 -4.36
N GLU A 123 -1.63 18.53 -3.15
CA GLU A 123 -1.92 17.71 -1.97
C GLU A 123 -3.20 16.90 -2.18
N ALA A 124 -4.26 17.51 -2.69
CA ALA A 124 -5.50 16.80 -3.00
C ALA A 124 -5.27 15.69 -4.04
N ARG A 125 -4.47 15.96 -5.08
CA ARG A 125 -4.11 14.97 -6.09
C ARG A 125 -3.29 13.82 -5.51
N LEU A 126 -2.35 14.10 -4.62
CA LEU A 126 -1.58 13.07 -3.92
C LEU A 126 -2.47 12.20 -3.04
N VAL A 127 -3.41 12.79 -2.31
CA VAL A 127 -4.39 12.05 -1.50
C VAL A 127 -5.26 11.16 -2.37
N GLU A 128 -5.75 11.66 -3.51
CA GLU A 128 -6.52 10.87 -4.47
C GLU A 128 -5.72 9.65 -4.97
N CYS A 129 -4.49 9.85 -5.46
CA CYS A 129 -3.63 8.76 -5.90
C CYS A 129 -3.39 7.71 -4.79
N LEU A 130 -3.23 8.14 -3.54
CA LEU A 130 -3.02 7.24 -2.40
C LEU A 130 -4.25 6.38 -2.12
N LEU A 131 -5.44 6.97 -2.19
CA LEU A 131 -6.70 6.26 -1.98
C LEU A 131 -7.01 5.30 -3.14
N GLU A 132 -6.75 5.73 -4.38
CA GLU A 132 -6.83 4.85 -5.57
C GLU A 132 -5.92 3.64 -5.42
N LEU A 133 -4.65 3.85 -5.05
CA LEU A 133 -3.71 2.76 -4.82
C LEU A 133 -4.19 1.80 -3.71
N GLN A 134 -4.75 2.32 -2.61
CA GLN A 134 -5.32 1.46 -1.55
C GLN A 134 -6.54 0.67 -2.03
N ALA A 135 -7.36 1.24 -2.91
CA ALA A 135 -8.47 0.54 -3.55
C ALA A 135 -7.98 -0.62 -4.42
N ASP A 136 -7.00 -0.40 -5.30
CA ASP A 136 -6.46 -1.46 -6.16
C ASP A 136 -5.83 -2.60 -5.34
N VAL A 137 -5.13 -2.26 -4.24
CA VAL A 137 -4.58 -3.27 -3.33
C VAL A 137 -5.72 -4.09 -2.70
N CYS A 138 -6.84 -3.46 -2.36
CA CYS A 138 -7.99 -4.18 -1.83
C CYS A 138 -8.68 -5.04 -2.88
N ASP A 139 -8.74 -4.62 -4.14
CA ASP A 139 -9.22 -5.48 -5.23
C ASP A 139 -8.35 -6.72 -5.37
N VAL A 140 -7.02 -6.59 -5.25
CA VAL A 140 -6.10 -7.75 -5.25
C VAL A 140 -6.40 -8.69 -4.08
N ILE A 141 -6.62 -8.15 -2.88
CA ILE A 141 -6.98 -8.93 -1.69
C ILE A 141 -8.32 -9.65 -1.90
N ALA A 142 -9.30 -8.96 -2.49
CA ALA A 142 -10.61 -9.50 -2.82
C ALA A 142 -10.51 -10.64 -3.85
N SER A 143 -9.68 -10.48 -4.89
CA SER A 143 -9.37 -11.50 -5.89
C SER A 143 -8.67 -12.73 -5.33
N LEU A 144 -7.96 -12.59 -4.19
CA LEU A 144 -7.42 -13.72 -3.42
C LEU A 144 -8.48 -14.41 -2.54
N GLY A 145 -9.72 -13.90 -2.53
CA GLY A 145 -10.84 -14.43 -1.76
C GLY A 145 -10.80 -14.05 -0.28
N ILE A 146 -10.14 -12.95 0.07
CA ILE A 146 -9.95 -12.53 1.47
C ILE A 146 -10.86 -11.34 1.78
N GLU A 147 -11.80 -11.53 2.72
CA GLU A 147 -12.65 -10.45 3.23
C GLU A 147 -12.08 -9.78 4.48
N ASP A 148 -11.35 -10.53 5.33
CA ASP A 148 -10.75 -10.01 6.55
C ASP A 148 -9.22 -9.99 6.44
N PHE A 149 -8.67 -8.80 6.20
CA PHE A 149 -7.24 -8.56 6.05
C PHE A 149 -6.57 -8.06 7.34
N ALA A 150 -7.36 -7.76 8.39
CA ALA A 150 -6.86 -7.30 9.68
C ALA A 150 -5.77 -8.20 10.30
N PRO A 151 -5.83 -9.55 10.22
CA PRO A 151 -4.76 -10.40 10.73
C PRO A 151 -3.40 -10.18 10.03
N HIS A 152 -3.42 -9.82 8.74
CA HIS A 152 -2.21 -9.54 7.95
C HIS A 152 -1.62 -8.17 8.32
N MET A 153 -2.46 -7.17 8.55
CA MET A 153 -2.04 -5.87 9.07
C MET A 153 -1.46 -5.97 10.48
N LEU A 154 -2.06 -6.77 11.37
CA LEU A 154 -1.50 -7.03 12.70
C LEU A 154 -0.14 -7.74 12.62
N ALA A 155 0.05 -8.66 11.67
CA ALA A 155 1.33 -9.29 11.43
C ALA A 155 2.38 -8.28 10.92
N CYS A 156 1.99 -7.37 10.02
CA CYS A 156 2.81 -6.25 9.55
C CYS A 156 3.26 -5.36 10.72
N GLU A 157 2.33 -4.94 11.57
CA GLU A 157 2.63 -4.14 12.76
C GLU A 157 3.65 -4.86 13.66
N LYS A 158 3.44 -6.13 13.98
CA LYS A 158 4.37 -6.92 14.81
C LYS A 158 5.77 -6.98 14.19
N ARG A 159 5.88 -7.16 12.87
CA ARG A 159 7.18 -7.11 12.17
C ARG A 159 7.83 -5.74 12.29
N ASN A 160 7.07 -4.66 12.13
CA ASN A 160 7.59 -3.30 12.22
C ASN A 160 8.00 -2.91 13.65
N ARG A 161 7.29 -3.39 14.68
CA ARG A 161 7.72 -3.31 16.09
C ARG A 161 9.03 -4.03 16.32
N TRP A 162 9.16 -5.26 15.83
CA TRP A 162 10.41 -6.01 15.93
C TRP A 162 11.58 -5.33 15.20
N ARG A 163 11.30 -4.61 14.10
CA ARG A 163 12.27 -3.79 13.37
C ARG A 163 12.56 -2.42 14.05
N GLY A 164 11.96 -2.14 15.21
CA GLY A 164 12.16 -0.89 15.98
C GLY A 164 11.58 0.35 15.28
N ARG A 165 10.55 0.21 14.42
CA ARG A 165 9.98 1.33 13.66
C ARG A 165 9.05 2.23 14.50
N TYR A 166 8.59 1.76 15.66
CA TYR A 166 7.71 2.52 16.57
C TYR A 166 8.43 3.17 17.75
N GLU A 167 9.74 2.98 17.85
CA GLU A 167 10.57 3.50 18.95
C GLU A 167 11.43 4.69 18.51
N ARG A 168 11.26 5.15 17.27
CA ARG A 168 11.99 6.27 16.69
C ARG A 168 11.13 7.53 16.83
N ASP A 169 11.66 8.54 17.53
CA ASP A 169 11.03 9.84 17.74
C ASP A 169 11.08 10.74 16.48
#